data_AF-A0A8J4TH22-F1
#
_entry.id   AF-A0A8J4TH22-F1
#
_cell.length_a   1.000
_cell.length_b   1.000
_cell.length_c   1.000
_cell.angle_alpha   90.00
_cell.angle_beta   90.00
_cell.angle_gamma   90.00
#
_symmetry.space_group_name_H-M   'P 1'
#
loop_
_entity.id
_entity.type
_entity.pdbx_description
1 polymer ?
#
loop_
_entity_poly.entity_id
_entity_poly.type
_entity_poly.pdbx_seq_one_letter_code
_entity_poly.pdbx_strand_id
1 'polypeptide(L)'
;MIVVCGLGIAAGLKENAILLYTYCAIHSSWLIAVLVLVLLCWFGPSLIDKYFEGLLRTMVRNYVSHESLDEDSCLLNHIMKEFHCCGVQGGRNFFSAINFESTLELDDSTVELEYPLTCCRYNQSGIVESTCPANFTTENSNIEVGCQKEVQRNIFSSTWIYVLIVGLPLFLQVVLTVAILSLVFGGSCLNIQCCRRKIRHNNDWDVK
;
A
#
# COMPACT_ATOMS: atom_id res chain seq x y z
N MET A 1 1.53 -9.39 6.72
CA MET A 1 1.88 -9.01 8.12
C MET A 1 1.64 -10.14 9.11
N ILE A 2 0.42 -10.70 9.23
CA ILE A 2 0.05 -11.71 10.25
C ILE A 2 0.95 -12.96 10.23
N VAL A 3 1.24 -13.51 9.05
CA VAL A 3 2.13 -14.68 8.90
C VAL A 3 3.54 -14.38 9.40
N VAL A 4 4.06 -13.20 9.07
CA VAL A 4 5.42 -12.78 9.46
C VAL A 4 5.49 -12.53 10.97
N CYS A 5 4.47 -11.90 11.57
CA CYS A 5 4.37 -11.74 13.02
C CYS A 5 4.31 -13.10 13.73
N GLY A 6 3.53 -14.06 13.20
CA GLY A 6 3.45 -15.42 13.74
C GLY A 6 4.79 -16.16 13.70
N LEU A 7 5.55 -16.02 12.60
CA LEU A 7 6.90 -16.58 12.47
C LEU A 7 7.86 -15.97 13.51
N GLY A 8 7.79 -14.66 13.75
CA GLY A 8 8.61 -13.98 14.75
C GLY A 8 8.33 -14.48 16.18
N ILE A 9 7.05 -14.62 16.55
CA ILE A 9 6.65 -15.16 17.87
C ILE A 9 7.11 -16.62 18.01
N ALA A 10 6.88 -17.45 16.99
CA ALA A 10 7.28 -18.85 17.01
C ALA A 10 8.80 -19.04 17.07
N ALA A 11 9.57 -18.17 16.41
CA ALA A 11 11.03 -18.17 16.47
C ALA A 11 11.55 -17.87 17.89
N GLY A 12 10.95 -16.88 18.55
CA GLY A 12 11.29 -16.52 19.93
C GLY A 12 10.93 -17.62 20.94
N LEU A 13 9.77 -18.27 20.78
CA LEU A 13 9.31 -19.30 21.72
C LEU A 13 10.06 -20.65 21.59
N LYS A 14 10.44 -21.04 20.36
CA LYS A 14 11.07 -22.34 20.10
C LYS A 14 12.61 -22.30 20.07
N GLU A 15 13.20 -21.12 20.26
CA GLU A 15 14.65 -20.87 20.12
C GLU A 15 15.24 -21.45 18.82
N ASN A 16 14.43 -21.49 17.74
CA ASN A 16 14.83 -22.13 16.50
C ASN A 16 15.57 -21.14 15.61
N ALA A 17 16.89 -21.34 15.50
CA ALA A 17 17.77 -20.49 14.72
C ALA A 17 17.36 -20.40 13.23
N ILE A 18 16.92 -21.51 12.62
CA ILE A 18 16.51 -21.53 11.20
C ILE A 18 15.30 -20.63 10.99
N LEU A 19 14.31 -20.72 11.88
CA LEU A 19 13.10 -19.91 11.82
C LEU A 19 13.43 -18.41 11.99
N LEU A 20 14.34 -18.10 12.93
CA LEU A 20 14.83 -16.73 13.12
C LEU A 20 15.57 -16.20 11.89
N TYR A 21 16.44 -17.00 11.26
CA TYR A 21 17.12 -16.61 10.02
C TYR A 21 16.14 -16.34 8.87
N THR A 22 15.12 -17.20 8.69
CA THR A 22 14.10 -16.97 7.65
C THR A 22 13.30 -15.70 7.90
N TYR A 23 12.95 -15.42 9.16
CA TYR A 23 12.28 -14.19 9.56
C TYR A 23 13.13 -12.95 9.28
N CYS A 24 14.43 -12.97 9.64
CA CYS A 24 15.37 -11.90 9.32
C CYS A 24 15.49 -11.67 7.81
N ALA A 25 15.63 -12.73 7.01
CA ALA A 25 15.78 -12.62 5.57
C ALA A 25 14.56 -11.93 4.93
N ILE A 26 13.35 -12.32 5.32
CA ILE A 26 12.09 -11.71 4.84
C ILE A 26 12.00 -10.23 5.23
N HIS A 27 12.36 -9.90 6.49
CA HIS A 27 12.33 -8.52 6.95
C HIS A 27 13.39 -7.63 6.28
N SER A 28 14.59 -8.16 6.04
CA SER A 28 15.65 -7.45 5.32
C SER A 28 15.30 -7.26 3.85
N SER A 29 14.72 -8.26 3.18
CA SER A 29 14.28 -8.10 1.78
C SER A 29 13.19 -7.05 1.64
N TRP A 30 12.22 -7.03 2.57
CA TRP A 30 11.18 -5.99 2.60
C TRP A 30 11.79 -4.60 2.83
N LEU A 31 12.72 -4.47 3.78
CA LEU A 31 13.41 -3.22 4.05
C LEU A 31 14.12 -2.68 2.81
N ILE A 32 14.84 -3.54 2.09
CA ILE A 32 15.52 -3.17 0.83
C ILE A 32 14.50 -2.71 -0.21
N ALA A 33 13.38 -3.42 -0.38
CA ALA A 33 12.34 -3.04 -1.33
C ALA A 33 11.75 -1.65 -1.02
N VAL A 34 11.43 -1.38 0.26
CA VAL A 34 10.93 -0.07 0.69
C VAL A 34 11.99 1.02 0.47
N LEU A 35 13.27 0.76 0.78
CA LEU A 35 14.34 1.72 0.52
C LEU A 35 14.48 2.06 -0.97
N VAL A 36 14.41 1.06 -1.85
CA VAL A 36 14.42 1.29 -3.30
C VAL A 36 13.23 2.15 -3.73
N LEU A 37 12.02 1.87 -3.23
CA LEU A 37 10.83 2.69 -3.52
C LEU A 37 10.99 4.14 -3.05
N VAL A 38 11.51 4.36 -1.84
CA VAL A 38 11.78 5.71 -1.31
C VAL A 38 12.78 6.46 -2.20
N LEU A 39 13.85 5.78 -2.63
CA LEU A 39 14.83 6.36 -3.55
C LEU A 39 14.21 6.70 -4.91
N LEU A 40 13.34 5.84 -5.45
CA LEU A 40 12.61 6.11 -6.70
C LEU A 40 11.67 7.30 -6.56
N CYS A 41 10.92 7.42 -5.46
CA CYS A 41 10.06 8.57 -5.21
C CYS A 41 10.84 9.89 -5.11
N TRP A 42 12.06 9.85 -4.55
CA TRP A 42 12.87 11.06 -4.36
C TRP A 42 13.66 11.46 -5.61
N PHE A 43 14.34 10.50 -6.24
CA PHE A 43 15.26 10.76 -7.36
C PHE A 43 14.61 10.59 -8.74
N GLY A 44 13.52 9.82 -8.85
CA GLY A 44 12.83 9.54 -10.09
C GLY A 44 11.31 9.77 -10.02
N PRO A 45 10.82 10.93 -9.53
CA PRO A 45 9.38 11.17 -9.36
C PRO A 45 8.61 11.00 -10.68
N SER A 46 9.23 11.36 -11.81
CA SER A 46 8.63 11.21 -13.14
C SER A 46 8.36 9.77 -13.57
N LEU A 47 9.10 8.78 -13.03
CA LEU A 47 8.84 7.36 -13.27
C LEU A 47 7.62 6.90 -12.49
N ILE A 48 7.52 7.31 -11.22
CA ILE A 48 6.37 7.02 -10.35
C ILE A 48 5.11 7.66 -10.93
N ASP A 49 5.19 8.91 -11.38
CA ASP A 49 4.05 9.62 -11.97
C ASP A 49 3.51 8.92 -13.22
N LYS A 50 4.41 8.50 -14.12
CA LYS A 50 4.01 7.76 -15.33
C LYS A 50 3.43 6.39 -15.01
N TYR A 51 4.02 5.69 -14.04
CA TYR A 51 3.51 4.40 -13.59
C TYR A 51 2.11 4.54 -12.99
N PHE A 52 1.93 5.52 -12.08
CA PHE A 52 0.65 5.79 -11.44
C PHE A 52 -0.42 6.23 -12.45
N GLU A 53 -0.06 7.07 -13.41
CA GLU A 53 -0.94 7.44 -14.52
C GLU A 53 -1.36 6.22 -15.34
N GLY A 54 -0.42 5.33 -15.68
CA GLY A 54 -0.71 4.09 -16.40
C GLY A 54 -1.65 3.16 -15.62
N LEU A 55 -1.46 3.05 -14.31
CA LEU A 55 -2.34 2.29 -13.42
C LEU A 55 -3.76 2.89 -13.42
N LEU A 56 -3.89 4.20 -13.21
CA LEU A 56 -5.18 4.91 -13.25
C LEU A 56 -5.87 4.74 -14.61
N ARG A 57 -5.13 4.85 -15.72
CA ARG A 57 -5.67 4.63 -17.08
C ARG A 57 -6.20 3.21 -17.26
N THR A 58 -5.51 2.22 -16.71
CA THR A 58 -5.95 0.81 -16.77
C THR A 58 -7.24 0.63 -15.97
N MET A 59 -7.28 1.14 -14.74
CA MET A 59 -8.48 1.07 -13.90
C MET A 59 -9.67 1.77 -14.55
N VAL A 60 -9.49 2.98 -15.11
CA VAL A 60 -10.57 3.70 -15.80
C VAL A 60 -11.06 2.94 -17.02
N ARG A 61 -10.16 2.31 -17.78
CA ARG A 61 -10.53 1.55 -18.99
C ARG A 61 -11.35 0.31 -18.67
N ASN A 62 -10.99 -0.37 -17.59
CA ASN A 62 -11.62 -1.60 -17.13
C ASN A 62 -12.83 -1.36 -16.22
N TYR A 63 -13.01 -0.14 -15.74
CA TYR A 63 -14.08 0.26 -14.85
C TYR A 63 -15.44 -0.18 -15.40
N VAL A 64 -16.21 -0.86 -14.55
CA VAL A 64 -17.55 -1.35 -14.90
C VAL A 64 -18.60 -0.43 -14.31
N SER A 65 -18.73 -0.42 -12.98
CA SER A 65 -19.76 0.34 -12.28
C SER A 65 -19.40 0.58 -10.82
N HIS A 66 -20.21 1.36 -10.11
CA HIS A 66 -20.02 1.60 -8.68
C HIS A 66 -20.25 0.33 -7.83
N GLU A 67 -21.15 -0.54 -8.28
CA GLU A 67 -21.57 -1.75 -7.56
C GLU A 67 -20.72 -2.97 -7.90
N SER A 68 -19.92 -2.88 -8.97
CA SER A 68 -19.02 -3.95 -9.38
C SER A 68 -18.01 -4.29 -8.28
N LEU A 69 -17.88 -5.59 -8.00
CA LEU A 69 -16.88 -6.15 -7.07
C LEU A 69 -15.54 -6.45 -7.77
N ASP A 70 -15.39 -6.02 -9.02
CA ASP A 70 -14.12 -6.05 -9.74
C ASP A 70 -13.05 -5.21 -9.02
N GLU A 71 -11.79 -5.68 -9.06
CA GLU A 71 -10.68 -5.07 -8.34
C GLU A 71 -10.41 -3.63 -8.82
N ASP A 72 -10.43 -3.41 -10.13
CA ASP A 72 -10.18 -2.09 -10.74
C ASP A 72 -11.32 -1.11 -10.39
N SER A 73 -12.56 -1.57 -10.48
CA SER A 73 -13.76 -0.78 -10.16
C SER A 73 -13.81 -0.40 -8.69
N CYS A 74 -13.59 -1.36 -7.79
CA CYS A 74 -13.59 -1.14 -6.35
C CYS A 74 -12.49 -0.15 -5.93
N LEU A 75 -11.26 -0.37 -6.42
CA LEU A 75 -10.12 0.49 -6.09
C LEU A 75 -10.30 1.91 -6.65
N LEU A 76 -10.76 2.04 -7.89
CA LEU A 76 -10.99 3.35 -8.49
C LEU A 76 -12.12 4.10 -7.79
N ASN A 77 -13.20 3.41 -7.41
CA ASN A 77 -14.27 4.01 -6.60
C ASN A 77 -13.75 4.56 -5.28
N HIS A 78 -12.90 3.80 -4.59
CA HIS A 78 -12.27 4.26 -3.35
C HIS A 78 -11.40 5.50 -3.57
N ILE A 79 -10.55 5.49 -4.61
CA ILE A 79 -9.69 6.64 -4.94
C ILE A 79 -10.52 7.89 -5.26
N MET A 80 -11.52 7.77 -6.13
CA MET A 80 -12.38 8.90 -6.52
C MET A 80 -13.11 9.51 -5.32
N LYS A 81 -13.61 8.65 -4.40
CA LYS A 81 -14.32 9.07 -3.19
C LYS A 81 -13.39 9.72 -2.16
N GLU A 82 -12.25 9.10 -1.86
CA GLU A 82 -11.30 9.55 -0.83
C GLU A 82 -10.59 10.85 -1.24
N PHE A 83 -10.23 10.99 -2.52
CA PHE A 83 -9.47 12.13 -3.03
C PHE A 83 -10.34 13.16 -3.78
N HIS A 84 -11.67 13.01 -3.75
CA HIS A 84 -12.63 13.91 -4.39
C HIS A 84 -12.28 14.26 -5.85
N CYS A 85 -12.02 13.23 -6.63
CA CYS A 85 -11.57 13.33 -8.01
C CYS A 85 -12.35 12.38 -8.92
N CYS A 86 -12.25 12.54 -10.24
CA CYS A 86 -12.92 11.70 -11.23
C CYS A 86 -11.98 11.38 -12.40
N GLY A 87 -11.80 10.08 -12.68
CA GLY A 87 -10.95 9.61 -13.77
C GLY A 87 -9.47 9.96 -13.59
N VAL A 88 -8.69 9.93 -14.69
CA VAL A 88 -7.24 10.17 -14.63
C VAL A 88 -6.95 11.67 -14.56
N GLN A 89 -7.47 12.40 -15.56
CA GLN A 89 -7.34 13.85 -15.72
C GLN A 89 -8.71 14.55 -15.67
N GLY A 90 -9.79 13.78 -15.48
CA GLY A 90 -11.17 14.21 -15.42
C GLY A 90 -12.12 13.09 -15.87
N GLY A 91 -13.43 13.33 -15.74
CA GLY A 91 -14.48 12.38 -16.08
C GLY A 91 -14.52 11.99 -17.56
N ARG A 92 -14.08 12.87 -18.47
CA ARG A 92 -14.02 12.58 -19.91
C ARG A 92 -13.19 11.34 -20.27
N ASN A 93 -12.32 10.86 -19.38
CA ASN A 93 -11.58 9.62 -19.58
C ASN A 93 -12.49 8.38 -19.62
N PHE A 94 -13.70 8.42 -19.04
CA PHE A 94 -14.66 7.33 -19.09
C PHE A 94 -15.33 7.16 -20.46
N PHE A 95 -15.27 8.16 -21.35
CA PHE A 95 -15.76 8.00 -22.73
C PHE A 95 -14.95 6.99 -23.55
N SER A 96 -13.74 6.69 -23.10
CA SER A 96 -12.87 5.66 -23.68
C SER A 96 -12.88 4.34 -22.90
N ALA A 97 -13.66 4.26 -21.81
CA ALA A 97 -13.79 3.03 -21.03
C ALA A 97 -14.62 2.01 -21.81
N ILE A 98 -14.12 0.77 -21.88
CA ILE A 98 -14.71 -0.26 -22.73
C ILE A 98 -15.87 -0.96 -22.01
N ASN A 99 -15.74 -1.09 -20.69
CA ASN A 99 -16.67 -1.86 -19.86
C ASN A 99 -17.60 -0.99 -19.03
N PHE A 100 -17.54 0.35 -19.18
CA PHE A 100 -18.33 1.24 -18.36
C PHE A 100 -19.82 1.06 -18.65
N GLU A 101 -20.55 0.67 -17.62
CA GLU A 101 -22.00 0.54 -17.68
C GLU A 101 -22.62 1.92 -17.50
N SER A 102 -23.02 2.53 -18.62
CA SER A 102 -23.61 3.86 -18.68
C SER A 102 -25.09 3.88 -18.29
N THR A 103 -25.63 2.83 -17.69
CA THR A 103 -27.03 2.75 -17.28
C THR A 103 -27.13 2.40 -15.80
N LEU A 104 -27.84 3.24 -15.05
CA LEU A 104 -28.16 2.98 -13.65
C LEU A 104 -29.64 2.70 -13.53
N GLU A 105 -29.98 1.52 -12.99
CA GLU A 105 -31.34 1.19 -12.60
C GLU A 105 -31.63 1.79 -11.22
N LEU A 106 -32.47 2.81 -11.17
CA LEU A 106 -33.10 3.31 -9.95
C LEU A 106 -34.53 2.75 -9.90
N ASP A 107 -35.06 2.48 -8.71
CA ASP A 107 -36.30 1.70 -8.45
C ASP A 107 -37.43 1.79 -9.50
N ASP A 108 -37.68 2.97 -10.10
CA ASP A 108 -38.72 3.21 -11.13
C ASP A 108 -38.19 3.85 -12.44
N SER A 109 -36.88 4.04 -12.62
CA SER A 109 -36.30 4.63 -13.84
C SER A 109 -34.86 4.20 -14.15
N THR A 110 -34.58 3.97 -15.44
CA THR A 110 -33.21 3.81 -15.94
C THR A 110 -32.65 5.18 -16.30
N VAL A 111 -31.54 5.56 -15.67
CA VAL A 111 -30.83 6.81 -15.96
C VAL A 111 -29.57 6.49 -16.75
N GLU A 112 -29.38 7.17 -17.88
CA GLU A 112 -28.14 7.10 -18.64
C GLU A 112 -27.07 8.00 -17.96
N LEU A 113 -25.98 7.37 -17.54
CA LEU A 113 -24.85 8.00 -16.86
C LEU A 113 -23.78 8.43 -17.86
N GLU A 114 -23.52 9.74 -17.93
CA GLU A 114 -22.37 10.27 -18.69
C GLU A 114 -21.04 9.96 -18.00
N TYR A 115 -21.04 9.92 -16.66
CA TYR A 115 -19.87 9.62 -15.82
C TYR A 115 -20.27 8.67 -14.69
N PRO A 116 -19.31 7.96 -14.06
CA PRO A 116 -19.60 7.10 -12.92
C PRO A 116 -20.25 7.86 -11.77
N LEU A 117 -21.18 7.20 -11.06
CA LEU A 117 -21.84 7.75 -9.88
C LEU A 117 -20.85 8.26 -8.81
N THR A 118 -19.70 7.60 -8.70
CA THR A 118 -18.66 7.97 -7.73
C THR A 118 -17.94 9.29 -8.05
N CYS A 119 -18.12 9.82 -9.27
CA CYS A 119 -17.66 11.17 -9.60
C CYS A 119 -18.55 12.27 -9.00
N CYS A 120 -19.75 11.94 -8.53
CA CYS A 120 -20.59 12.87 -7.79
C CYS A 120 -19.94 13.23 -6.44
N ARG A 121 -20.25 14.43 -5.95
CA ARG A 121 -19.90 14.81 -4.58
C ARG A 121 -20.85 14.15 -3.60
N TYR A 122 -20.27 13.70 -2.51
CA TYR A 122 -20.98 13.15 -1.37
C TYR A 122 -21.00 14.19 -0.26
N ASN A 123 -22.17 14.41 0.33
CA ASN A 123 -22.26 15.21 1.55
C ASN A 123 -21.62 14.48 2.74
N GLN A 124 -21.52 15.14 3.89
CA GLN A 124 -20.90 14.56 5.10
C GLN A 124 -21.58 13.27 5.61
N SER A 125 -22.81 12.99 5.15
CA SER A 125 -23.56 11.75 5.46
C SER A 125 -23.38 10.67 4.41
N GLY A 126 -22.53 10.88 3.39
CA GLY A 126 -22.31 9.93 2.30
C GLY A 126 -23.45 9.90 1.27
N ILE A 127 -24.34 10.88 1.27
CA ILE A 127 -25.45 11.00 0.32
C ILE A 127 -24.98 11.86 -0.85
N VAL A 128 -25.23 11.38 -2.07
CA VAL A 128 -24.95 12.10 -3.32
C VAL A 128 -25.74 13.42 -3.35
N GLU A 129 -25.11 14.52 -3.76
CA GLU A 129 -25.82 15.79 -3.91
C GLU A 129 -26.99 15.69 -4.90
N SER A 130 -28.10 16.36 -4.58
CA SER A 130 -29.47 16.07 -5.06
C SER A 130 -29.73 16.14 -6.57
N THR A 131 -28.76 16.58 -7.36
CA THR A 131 -28.86 16.68 -8.83
C THR A 131 -27.92 15.73 -9.58
N CYS A 132 -26.97 15.11 -8.89
CA CYS A 132 -26.10 14.07 -9.44
C CYS A 132 -26.71 12.70 -9.12
N PRO A 133 -26.77 11.74 -10.05
CA PRO A 133 -26.12 11.71 -11.36
C PRO A 133 -26.97 12.25 -12.53
N ALA A 134 -28.17 12.80 -12.28
CA ALA A 134 -29.05 13.27 -13.36
C ALA A 134 -28.47 14.43 -14.18
N ASN A 135 -27.63 15.27 -13.58
CA ASN A 135 -26.87 16.31 -14.25
C ASN A 135 -25.52 16.53 -13.53
N PHE A 136 -24.41 16.41 -14.25
CA PHE A 136 -23.08 16.62 -13.71
C PHE A 136 -22.63 18.06 -13.90
N THR A 137 -22.36 18.78 -12.82
CA THR A 137 -21.85 20.15 -12.81
C THR A 137 -20.57 20.24 -11.97
N THR A 138 -19.80 21.30 -12.14
CA THR A 138 -18.59 21.54 -11.33
C THR A 138 -18.89 21.81 -9.85
N GLU A 139 -20.14 22.13 -9.52
CA GLU A 139 -20.59 22.37 -8.15
C GLU A 139 -20.94 21.07 -7.43
N ASN A 140 -21.62 20.15 -8.11
CA ASN A 140 -22.15 18.90 -7.53
C ASN A 140 -21.29 17.65 -7.81
N SER A 141 -20.23 17.78 -8.61
CA SER A 141 -19.41 16.65 -9.03
C SER A 141 -17.93 17.03 -9.18
N ASN A 142 -17.07 16.03 -9.31
CA ASN A 142 -15.63 16.18 -9.45
C ASN A 142 -15.16 15.87 -10.89
N ILE A 143 -16.04 15.96 -11.89
CA ILE A 143 -15.76 15.59 -13.29
C ILE A 143 -14.61 16.37 -13.94
N GLU A 144 -14.28 17.57 -13.45
CA GLU A 144 -13.15 18.38 -13.95
C GLU A 144 -11.85 18.18 -13.16
N VAL A 145 -11.90 17.36 -12.10
CA VAL A 145 -10.77 17.15 -11.18
C VAL A 145 -10.18 15.77 -11.40
N GLY A 146 -8.99 15.69 -12.01
CA GLY A 146 -8.31 14.43 -12.26
C GLY A 146 -7.64 13.83 -11.02
N CYS A 147 -7.80 12.51 -10.82
CA CYS A 147 -7.22 11.82 -9.67
C CYS A 147 -5.69 11.78 -9.67
N GLN A 148 -5.05 11.83 -10.84
CA GLN A 148 -3.58 11.83 -10.91
C GLN A 148 -2.97 12.94 -10.05
N LYS A 149 -3.48 14.15 -10.22
CA LYS A 149 -2.95 15.34 -9.54
C LYS A 149 -3.37 15.42 -8.08
N GLU A 150 -4.62 15.11 -7.75
CA GLU A 150 -5.12 15.22 -6.37
C GLU A 150 -4.52 14.15 -5.46
N VAL A 151 -4.35 12.91 -5.95
CA VAL A 151 -3.65 11.86 -5.20
C VAL A 151 -2.20 12.26 -4.95
N GLN A 152 -1.50 12.74 -5.99
CA GLN A 152 -0.12 13.21 -5.84
C GLN A 152 -0.04 14.36 -4.83
N ARG A 153 -0.96 15.32 -4.91
CA ARG A 153 -0.99 16.45 -3.99
C ARG A 153 -1.25 16.00 -2.56
N ASN A 154 -2.25 15.16 -2.31
CA ASN A 154 -2.56 14.76 -0.93
C ASN A 154 -1.51 13.81 -0.32
N ILE A 155 -0.93 12.91 -1.11
CA ILE A 155 0.08 11.96 -0.63
C ILE A 155 1.46 12.62 -0.50
N PHE A 156 1.90 13.40 -1.49
CA PHE A 156 3.25 13.95 -1.53
C PHE A 156 3.38 15.38 -0.96
N SER A 157 2.31 16.18 -0.92
CA SER A 157 2.40 17.53 -0.34
C SER A 157 2.42 17.52 1.19
N SER A 158 1.89 16.48 1.81
CA SER A 158 1.85 16.36 3.27
C SER A 158 3.09 15.62 3.77
N THR A 159 4.21 16.34 3.87
CA THR A 159 5.49 15.79 4.38
C THR A 159 5.33 15.07 5.72
N TRP A 160 4.42 15.53 6.57
CA TRP A 160 4.12 14.91 7.87
C TRP A 160 3.43 13.54 7.73
N ILE A 161 2.51 13.37 6.76
CA ILE A 161 1.87 12.09 6.47
C ILE A 161 2.92 11.10 5.99
N TYR A 162 3.82 11.53 5.11
CA TYR A 162 4.89 10.68 4.61
C TYR A 162 5.83 10.22 5.75
N VAL A 163 6.20 11.12 6.67
CA VAL A 163 7.00 10.76 7.85
C VAL A 163 6.27 9.77 8.76
N LEU A 164 4.96 9.94 8.98
CA LEU A 164 4.19 9.03 9.84
C LEU A 164 3.93 7.67 9.20
N ILE A 165 3.54 7.64 7.92
CA ILE A 165 3.13 6.40 7.23
C ILE A 165 4.33 5.61 6.75
N VAL A 166 5.39 6.27 6.26
CA VAL A 166 6.58 5.60 5.72
C VAL A 166 7.74 5.66 6.70
N GLY A 167 8.03 6.85 7.23
CA GLY A 167 9.22 7.07 8.07
C GLY A 167 9.20 6.30 9.38
N LEU A 168 8.11 6.38 10.15
CA LEU A 168 8.01 5.71 11.46
C LEU A 168 8.05 4.18 11.36
N PRO A 169 7.28 3.51 10.47
CA PRO A 169 7.39 2.06 10.31
C PRO A 169 8.77 1.63 9.81
N LEU A 170 9.38 2.41 8.90
CA LEU A 170 10.73 2.12 8.40
C LEU A 170 11.75 2.20 9.53
N PHE A 171 11.69 3.23 10.36
CA PHE A 171 12.55 3.39 11.53
C PHE A 171 12.41 2.21 12.51
N LEU A 172 11.16 1.86 12.86
CA LEU A 172 10.87 0.72 13.74
C LEU A 172 11.40 -0.60 13.15
N GLN A 173 11.27 -0.80 11.84
CA GLN A 173 11.77 -1.98 11.16
C GLN A 173 13.31 -2.05 11.17
N VAL A 174 14.00 -0.93 11.01
CA VAL A 174 15.46 -0.85 11.14
C VAL A 174 15.88 -1.19 12.57
N VAL A 175 15.27 -0.58 13.58
CA VAL A 175 15.57 -0.86 15.00
C VAL A 175 15.37 -2.35 15.32
N LEU A 176 14.26 -2.94 14.87
CA LEU A 176 13.97 -4.36 15.08
C LEU A 176 15.02 -5.25 14.40
N THR A 177 15.39 -4.93 13.16
CA THR A 177 16.40 -5.70 12.42
C THR A 177 17.76 -5.63 13.11
N VAL A 178 18.19 -4.46 13.57
CA VAL A 178 19.46 -4.27 14.31
C VAL A 178 19.43 -5.01 15.64
N ALA A 179 18.33 -4.95 16.39
CA ALA A 179 18.18 -5.66 17.66
C ALA A 179 18.27 -7.18 17.49
N ILE A 180 17.69 -7.73 16.42
CA ILE A 180 17.77 -9.17 16.17
C ILE A 180 19.19 -9.55 15.73
N LEU A 181 19.83 -8.77 14.87
CA LEU A 181 21.22 -9.02 14.48
C LEU A 181 22.16 -8.99 15.69
N SER A 182 21.99 -8.03 16.61
CA SER A 182 22.82 -7.97 17.83
C SER A 182 22.60 -9.17 18.75
N LEU A 183 21.38 -9.71 18.83
CA LEU A 183 21.10 -10.97 19.56
C LEU A 183 21.71 -12.20 18.87
N VAL A 184 21.61 -12.29 17.53
CA VAL A 184 22.20 -13.40 16.77
C VAL A 184 23.72 -13.39 16.88
N PHE A 185 24.37 -12.24 16.70
CA PHE A 185 25.83 -12.13 16.77
C PHE A 185 26.35 -12.14 18.22
N GLY A 186 25.63 -11.52 19.16
CA GLY A 186 25.95 -11.55 20.59
C GLY A 186 25.78 -12.95 21.22
N GLY A 187 24.71 -13.66 20.84
CA GLY A 187 24.48 -15.06 21.21
C GLY A 187 25.48 -16.02 20.56
N SER A 188 25.90 -15.75 19.32
CA SER A 188 26.99 -16.50 18.67
C SER A 188 28.32 -16.33 19.40
N CYS A 189 28.62 -15.13 19.93
CA CYS A 189 29.78 -14.92 20.81
C CYS A 189 29.69 -15.72 22.12
N LEU A 190 28.52 -15.80 22.76
CA LEU A 190 28.32 -16.65 23.95
C LEU A 190 28.44 -18.13 23.62
N ASN A 191 27.90 -18.60 22.49
CA ASN A 191 27.96 -19.99 22.08
C ASN A 191 29.38 -20.41 21.67
N ILE A 192 30.14 -19.54 21.01
CA ILE A 192 31.57 -19.76 20.72
C ILE A 192 32.38 -19.78 22.02
N GLN A 193 32.09 -18.92 23.00
CA GLN A 193 32.75 -18.98 24.30
C GLN A 193 32.39 -20.26 25.08
N CYS A 194 31.14 -20.72 25.02
CA CYS A 194 30.70 -21.95 25.67
C CYS A 194 31.28 -23.20 24.99
N CYS A 195 31.35 -23.21 23.65
CA CYS A 195 31.99 -24.26 22.87
C CYS A 195 33.52 -24.29 23.11
N ARG A 196 34.18 -23.12 23.19
CA ARG A 196 35.61 -23.01 23.52
C ARG A 196 35.91 -23.44 24.98
N ARG A 197 34.98 -23.25 25.92
CA ARG A 197 35.09 -23.75 27.31
C ARG A 197 34.92 -25.27 27.39
N LYS A 198 34.00 -25.84 26.61
CA LYS A 198 33.74 -27.29 26.59
C LYS A 198 34.86 -28.09 25.92
N ILE A 199 35.49 -27.55 24.87
CA ILE A 199 36.69 -28.15 24.25
C ILE A 199 37.89 -28.11 25.21
N ARG A 200 38.10 -27.00 25.93
CA ARG A 200 39.19 -26.89 26.91
C ARG A 200 39.04 -27.89 28.06
N HIS A 201 37.81 -28.18 28.50
CA HIS A 201 37.55 -29.11 29.59
C HIS A 201 37.66 -30.59 29.17
N ASN A 202 37.55 -30.91 27.88
CA ASN A 202 37.66 -32.27 27.37
C ASN A 202 39.13 -32.69 27.10
N ASN A 203 39.99 -31.73 26.75
CA ASN A 203 41.43 -31.99 26.55
C ASN A 203 42.23 -32.20 27.86
N ASP A 204 41.61 -31.96 29.03
CA ASP A 204 42.25 -32.17 30.35
C ASP A 204 42.05 -33.60 30.87
N TRP A 205 41.21 -34.42 30.22
CA TRP A 205 40.96 -35.82 30.60
C TRP A 205 41.71 -36.84 29.73
N ASP A 206 42.32 -36.43 28.61
CA ASP A 206 43.08 -37.30 27.70
C ASP A 206 44.61 -37.29 27.96
N VAL A 207 45.05 -36.69 29.09
CA VAL A 207 46.46 -36.72 29.53
C VAL A 207 46.58 -37.39 30.89
N LYS A 208 46.22 -38.68 30.97
CA LYS A 208 46.66 -39.59 32.04
C LYS A 208 46.85 -41.00 31.50
#